data_AF-A0A8D8S4A0-F1
#
_entry.id   AF-A0A8D8S4A0-F1
#
_cell.length_a   1.000
_cell.length_b   1.000
_cell.length_c   1.000
_cell.angle_alpha   90.00
_cell.angle_beta   90.00
_cell.angle_gamma   90.00
#
_symmetry.space_group_name_H-M   'P 1'
#
loop_
_entity.id
_entity.type
_entity.pdbx_description
1 polymer ?
#
loop_
_entity_poly.entity_id
_entity_poly.type
_entity_poly.pdbx_seq_one_letter_code
_entity_poly.pdbx_strand_id
1 'polypeptide(L)'
;MKVALILGVEIHEGVGFESLLPPPSNQDEEKIGWRAVVSPPDHPVSQYEFNVLIGADGKRNTLEGFKRKEFRGKLAIAITANFINKKTEAEARVEEISGVAFIFNQKFFKDLYAETGIDLENIVYYKDDTHYFVMTAKKQSLLEKGVILNDYADTARLLSQDNIDKDCLKQYARQAADFSTDYNLPHMEFAVNHYGQSDVAMFDFTSMYAAENACRFLERNGHKLLMTLVGDSLLEPFWPTGSGCARGFLSSMDACWAVRSWASGILNPLEVLAERESIYRILGQTNLHRDPHCLYSNYYINIP
;
A
#
# COMPACT_ATOMS: atom_id res chain seq x y z
N MET A 1 0.13 -16.30 -0.78
CA MET A 1 1.23 -17.26 -0.54
C MET A 1 0.83 -18.72 -0.83
N LYS A 2 -0.08 -19.35 -0.06
CA LYS A 2 -0.45 -20.78 -0.26
C LYS A 2 -0.80 -21.14 -1.71
N VAL A 3 -1.63 -20.31 -2.37
CA VAL A 3 -1.99 -20.48 -3.78
C VAL A 3 -0.76 -20.45 -4.70
N ALA A 4 0.18 -19.53 -4.46
CA ALA A 4 1.41 -19.40 -5.25
C ALA A 4 2.28 -20.66 -5.12
N LEU A 5 2.44 -21.19 -3.90
CA LEU A 5 3.19 -22.43 -3.65
C LEU A 5 2.56 -23.64 -4.36
N ILE A 6 1.23 -23.76 -4.34
CA ILE A 6 0.52 -24.83 -5.06
C ILE A 6 0.78 -24.75 -6.57
N LEU A 7 0.89 -23.53 -7.12
CA LEU A 7 1.17 -23.29 -8.53
C LEU A 7 2.67 -23.37 -8.89
N GLY A 8 3.53 -23.75 -7.95
CA GLY A 8 4.97 -23.92 -8.18
C GLY A 8 5.78 -22.62 -8.18
N VAL A 9 5.25 -21.54 -7.60
CA VAL A 9 6.03 -20.31 -7.39
C VAL A 9 7.09 -20.55 -6.31
N GLU A 10 8.35 -20.34 -6.66
CA GLU A 10 9.47 -20.37 -5.74
C GLU A 10 9.50 -19.08 -4.90
N ILE A 11 9.57 -19.22 -3.57
CA ILE A 11 9.56 -18.10 -2.62
C ILE A 11 10.82 -18.19 -1.76
N HIS A 12 11.60 -17.11 -1.74
CA HIS A 12 12.77 -16.96 -0.89
C HIS A 12 12.51 -15.91 0.18
N GLU A 13 12.54 -16.32 1.45
CA GLU A 13 12.37 -15.43 2.61
C GLU A 13 13.72 -15.01 3.18
N GLY A 14 13.76 -13.86 3.88
CA GLY A 14 15.00 -13.34 4.49
C GLY A 14 16.02 -12.81 3.48
N VAL A 15 15.60 -12.57 2.23
CA VAL A 15 16.45 -12.05 1.16
C VAL A 15 15.92 -10.70 0.67
N GLY A 16 16.78 -9.69 0.67
CA GLY A 16 16.49 -8.37 0.10
C GLY A 16 16.98 -8.25 -1.33
N PHE A 17 16.18 -7.65 -2.22
CA PHE A 17 16.67 -7.14 -3.49
C PHE A 17 17.37 -5.80 -3.25
N GLU A 18 18.63 -5.68 -3.69
CA GLU A 18 19.41 -4.45 -3.58
C GLU A 18 19.43 -3.67 -4.89
N SER A 19 19.79 -4.33 -5.99
CA SER A 19 19.85 -3.70 -7.31
C SER A 19 19.86 -4.71 -8.45
N LEU A 20 19.69 -4.19 -9.68
CA LEU A 20 19.77 -4.98 -10.90
C LEU A 20 21.22 -5.17 -11.34
N LEU A 21 21.64 -6.42 -11.56
CA LEU A 21 22.95 -6.76 -12.09
C LEU A 21 22.88 -6.91 -13.62
N PRO A 22 23.50 -6.01 -14.41
CA PRO A 22 23.48 -6.10 -15.86
C PRO A 22 24.30 -7.28 -16.41
N PRO A 23 23.94 -7.79 -17.61
CA PRO A 23 24.76 -8.72 -18.37
C PRO A 23 26.22 -8.22 -18.49
N PRO A 24 27.24 -9.08 -18.25
CA PRO A 24 28.64 -8.70 -18.37
C PRO A 24 29.02 -8.38 -19.82
N SER A 25 30.04 -7.55 -20.02
CA SER A 25 30.51 -7.17 -21.37
C SER A 25 31.13 -8.34 -22.15
N ASN A 26 31.81 -9.26 -21.45
CA ASN A 26 32.30 -10.48 -22.06
C ASN A 26 31.14 -11.48 -22.17
N GLN A 27 30.83 -11.89 -23.40
CA GLN A 27 29.76 -12.84 -23.75
C GLN A 27 30.30 -14.01 -24.60
N ASP A 28 31.64 -14.15 -24.69
CA ASP A 28 32.30 -15.07 -25.62
C ASP A 28 32.24 -16.54 -25.16
N GLU A 29 32.30 -16.77 -23.85
CA GLU A 29 32.30 -18.12 -23.25
C GLU A 29 30.89 -18.54 -22.79
N GLU A 30 30.15 -17.63 -22.15
CA GLU A 30 28.81 -17.88 -21.61
C GLU A 30 27.90 -16.66 -21.81
N LYS A 31 26.66 -16.91 -22.26
CA LYS A 31 25.67 -15.86 -22.48
C LYS A 31 24.90 -15.54 -21.20
N ILE A 32 25.58 -14.89 -20.26
CA ILE A 32 24.99 -14.51 -18.97
C ILE A 32 24.04 -13.32 -19.15
N GLY A 33 22.78 -13.50 -18.74
CA GLY A 33 21.70 -12.52 -18.77
C GLY A 33 21.64 -11.59 -17.56
N TRP A 34 20.46 -11.01 -17.34
CA TRP A 34 20.20 -10.11 -16.20
C TRP A 34 20.01 -10.90 -14.91
N ARG A 35 20.58 -10.41 -13.81
CA ARG A 35 20.48 -11.02 -12.46
C ARG A 35 20.19 -9.95 -11.41
N ALA A 36 20.03 -10.37 -10.16
CA ALA A 36 19.83 -9.46 -9.03
C ALA A 36 21.04 -9.46 -8.09
N VAL A 37 21.42 -8.27 -7.60
CA VAL A 37 22.22 -8.14 -6.39
C VAL A 37 21.26 -8.28 -5.22
N VAL A 38 21.57 -9.20 -4.31
CA VAL A 38 20.73 -9.53 -3.16
C VAL A 38 21.50 -9.50 -1.86
N SER A 39 20.77 -9.38 -0.74
CA SER A 39 21.32 -9.48 0.61
C SER A 39 20.59 -10.61 1.36
N PRO A 40 21.29 -11.66 1.82
CA PRO A 40 22.74 -11.84 1.75
C PRO A 40 23.23 -12.24 0.34
N PRO A 41 24.45 -11.85 -0.07
CA PRO A 41 24.92 -11.98 -1.46
C PRO A 41 25.23 -13.41 -1.91
N ASP A 42 25.44 -14.32 -0.97
CA ASP A 42 25.68 -15.76 -1.20
C ASP A 42 24.39 -16.56 -1.37
N HIS A 43 23.22 -15.93 -1.26
CA HIS A 43 21.94 -16.60 -1.45
C HIS A 43 21.82 -17.17 -2.88
N PRO A 44 21.30 -18.40 -3.09
CA PRO A 44 21.24 -19.05 -4.40
C PRO A 44 20.55 -18.24 -5.50
N VAL A 45 19.52 -17.46 -5.15
CA VAL A 45 18.79 -16.59 -6.09
C VAL A 45 19.70 -15.55 -6.78
N SER A 46 20.87 -15.22 -6.22
CA SER A 46 21.86 -14.34 -6.85
C SER A 46 22.34 -14.83 -8.22
N GLN A 47 22.24 -16.15 -8.47
CA GLN A 47 22.60 -16.77 -9.74
C GLN A 47 21.44 -16.87 -10.72
N TYR A 48 20.21 -16.54 -10.29
CA TYR A 48 19.03 -16.67 -11.13
C TYR A 48 18.99 -15.60 -12.21
N GLU A 49 19.00 -16.04 -13.47
CA GLU A 49 18.86 -15.17 -14.64
C GLU A 49 17.39 -14.97 -15.00
N PHE A 50 17.01 -13.73 -15.28
CA PHE A 50 15.64 -13.37 -15.63
C PHE A 50 15.58 -12.35 -16.76
N ASN A 51 14.46 -12.33 -17.46
CA ASN A 51 14.16 -11.37 -18.52
C ASN A 51 12.92 -10.52 -18.18
N VAL A 52 12.24 -10.80 -17.06
CA VAL A 52 11.16 -10.00 -16.49
C VAL A 52 11.50 -9.68 -15.03
N LEU A 53 11.31 -8.42 -14.62
CA LEU A 53 11.43 -7.99 -13.22
C LEU A 53 10.22 -7.15 -12.81
N ILE A 54 9.49 -7.59 -11.79
CA ILE A 54 8.27 -6.92 -11.30
C ILE A 54 8.56 -6.30 -9.93
N GLY A 55 8.43 -4.98 -9.84
CA GLY A 55 8.55 -4.24 -8.57
C GLY A 55 7.22 -4.22 -7.84
N ALA A 56 7.17 -4.90 -6.71
CA ALA A 56 6.01 -5.01 -5.82
C ALA A 56 6.40 -4.83 -4.34
N ASP A 57 7.47 -4.07 -4.07
CA ASP A 57 8.09 -3.87 -2.75
C ASP A 57 7.50 -2.68 -1.96
N GLY A 58 6.33 -2.20 -2.41
CA GLY A 58 5.60 -1.07 -1.83
C GLY A 58 6.38 0.25 -1.92
N LYS A 59 6.25 1.07 -0.88
CA LYS A 59 6.87 2.40 -0.79
C LYS A 59 8.41 2.39 -0.87
N ARG A 60 9.06 1.25 -0.60
CA ARG A 60 10.53 1.14 -0.63
C ARG A 60 11.09 1.40 -2.04
N ASN A 61 10.38 0.97 -3.07
CA ASN A 61 10.64 1.28 -4.47
C ASN A 61 12.12 1.06 -4.90
N THR A 62 12.67 -0.12 -4.65
CA THR A 62 14.07 -0.46 -4.93
C THR A 62 14.42 -0.53 -6.43
N LEU A 63 13.43 -0.55 -7.32
CA LEU A 63 13.68 -0.56 -8.77
C LEU A 63 14.03 0.83 -9.30
N GLU A 64 15.29 0.98 -9.70
CA GLU A 64 15.80 2.19 -10.31
C GLU A 64 15.16 2.51 -11.67
N GLY A 65 15.22 3.78 -12.06
CA GLY A 65 14.78 4.26 -13.37
C GLY A 65 13.29 4.60 -13.45
N PHE A 66 12.48 4.36 -12.43
CA PHE A 66 11.10 4.84 -12.40
C PHE A 66 11.02 6.19 -11.70
N LYS A 67 10.78 7.25 -12.49
CA LYS A 67 10.51 8.58 -11.92
C LYS A 67 9.18 8.58 -11.18
N ARG A 68 9.06 9.43 -10.17
CA ARG A 68 7.88 9.52 -9.31
C ARG A 68 7.29 10.92 -9.36
N LYS A 69 5.97 10.99 -9.41
CA LYS A 69 5.20 12.21 -9.15
C LYS A 69 4.69 12.16 -7.73
N GLU A 70 5.04 13.19 -6.98
CA GLU A 70 4.47 13.45 -5.66
C GLU A 70 3.19 14.27 -5.83
N PHE A 71 2.09 13.75 -5.29
CA PHE A 71 0.83 14.47 -5.13
C PHE A 71 0.74 14.91 -3.68
N ARG A 72 1.09 16.17 -3.43
CA ARG A 72 1.06 16.75 -2.10
C ARG A 72 -0.26 17.48 -1.86
N GLY A 73 -1.04 16.96 -0.91
CA GLY A 73 -2.29 17.56 -0.46
C GLY A 73 -2.10 18.54 0.70
N LYS A 74 -3.21 18.87 1.37
CA LYS A 74 -3.16 19.45 2.72
C LYS A 74 -2.56 18.41 3.68
N LEU A 75 -1.95 18.90 4.76
CA LEU A 75 -1.43 18.03 5.82
C LEU A 75 -2.52 17.07 6.29
N ALA A 76 -2.25 15.78 6.15
CA ALA A 76 -3.15 14.70 6.54
C ALA A 76 -2.37 13.69 7.37
N ILE A 77 -2.81 13.48 8.62
CA ILE A 77 -2.13 12.60 9.57
C ILE A 77 -3.09 11.44 9.84
N ALA A 78 -2.71 10.24 9.40
CA ALA A 78 -3.50 9.05 9.64
C ALA A 78 -3.05 8.36 10.93
N ILE A 79 -4.01 7.83 11.68
CA ILE A 79 -3.80 6.95 12.82
C ILE A 79 -4.48 5.63 12.50
N THR A 80 -3.76 4.53 12.63
CA THR A 80 -4.36 3.18 12.66
C THR A 80 -4.28 2.61 14.07
N ALA A 81 -5.32 1.89 14.48
CA ALA A 81 -5.35 1.19 15.75
C ALA A 81 -6.02 -0.17 15.58
N ASN A 82 -5.41 -1.20 16.15
CA ASN A 82 -5.98 -2.54 16.20
C ASN A 82 -6.28 -2.90 17.66
N PHE A 83 -7.54 -3.26 17.93
CA PHE A 83 -7.96 -3.82 19.21
C PHE A 83 -8.25 -5.31 19.05
N ILE A 84 -8.07 -6.07 20.13
CA ILE A 84 -8.34 -7.52 20.16
C ILE A 84 -9.84 -7.73 19.91
N ASN A 85 -10.18 -8.55 18.92
CA ASN A 85 -11.54 -9.04 18.71
C ASN A 85 -11.70 -10.42 19.35
N LYS A 86 -12.43 -10.50 20.45
CA LYS A 86 -12.70 -11.77 21.15
C LYS A 86 -13.83 -12.58 20.51
N LYS A 87 -14.43 -12.05 19.44
CA LYS A 87 -15.50 -12.66 18.64
C LYS A 87 -16.72 -13.02 19.48
N THR A 88 -17.01 -12.23 20.51
CA THR A 88 -18.21 -12.35 21.34
C THR A 88 -19.45 -11.84 20.59
N GLU A 89 -20.64 -12.26 21.04
CA GLU A 89 -21.89 -11.76 20.44
C GLU A 89 -22.07 -10.23 20.57
N ALA A 90 -21.54 -9.64 21.64
CA ALA A 90 -21.59 -8.19 21.85
C ALA A 90 -20.76 -7.46 20.79
N GLU A 91 -19.51 -7.88 20.58
CA GLU A 91 -18.63 -7.37 19.53
C GLU A 91 -19.24 -7.60 18.13
N ALA A 92 -19.87 -8.76 17.90
CA ALA A 92 -20.51 -9.10 16.63
C ALA A 92 -21.69 -8.19 16.28
N ARG A 93 -22.39 -7.60 17.26
CA ARG A 93 -23.54 -6.69 17.03
C ARG A 93 -23.14 -5.26 16.66
N VAL A 94 -21.91 -4.83 16.94
CA VAL A 94 -21.47 -3.47 16.63
C VAL A 94 -21.32 -3.27 15.12
N GLU A 95 -21.96 -2.27 14.54
CA GLU A 95 -21.89 -2.03 13.10
C GLU A 95 -20.52 -1.49 12.66
N GLU A 96 -20.07 -1.88 11.48
CA GLU A 96 -18.87 -1.33 10.85
C GLU A 96 -19.11 0.09 10.34
N ILE A 97 -18.03 0.88 10.24
CA ILE A 97 -18.07 2.23 9.69
C ILE A 97 -17.27 2.20 8.39
N SER A 98 -17.95 2.09 7.25
CA SER A 98 -17.35 1.90 5.93
C SER A 98 -16.69 3.16 5.32
N GLY A 99 -16.47 4.20 6.13
CA GLY A 99 -15.89 5.49 5.72
C GLY A 99 -16.84 6.64 5.94
N VAL A 100 -17.00 7.05 7.20
CA VAL A 100 -17.68 8.30 7.53
C VAL A 100 -16.65 9.42 7.42
N ALA A 101 -16.90 10.36 6.50
CA ALA A 101 -16.08 11.56 6.34
C ALA A 101 -16.83 12.79 6.86
N PHE A 102 -16.08 13.78 7.35
CA PHE A 102 -16.61 15.02 7.93
C PHE A 102 -17.62 15.71 7.02
N ILE A 103 -17.36 15.70 5.71
CA ILE A 103 -18.21 16.33 4.70
C ILE A 103 -19.63 15.76 4.72
N PHE A 104 -19.79 14.47 5.03
CA PHE A 104 -21.08 13.78 5.01
C PHE A 104 -21.75 13.71 6.38
N ASN A 105 -20.99 13.71 7.49
CA ASN A 105 -21.55 13.57 8.83
C ASN A 105 -20.98 14.60 9.82
N GLN A 106 -21.13 15.89 9.51
CA GLN A 106 -20.58 16.98 10.33
C GLN A 106 -21.05 16.97 11.78
N LYS A 107 -22.28 16.50 12.04
CA LYS A 107 -22.82 16.43 13.40
C LYS A 107 -22.00 15.47 14.26
N PHE A 108 -21.78 14.25 13.77
CA PHE A 108 -20.98 13.24 14.46
C PHE A 108 -19.59 13.77 14.87
N PHE A 109 -18.86 14.41 13.96
CA PHE A 109 -17.53 14.92 14.28
C PHE A 109 -17.52 16.14 15.20
N LYS A 110 -18.55 16.99 15.13
CA LYS A 110 -18.71 18.10 16.08
C LYS A 110 -19.01 17.59 17.49
N ASP A 111 -19.84 16.57 17.59
CA ASP A 111 -20.18 15.93 18.86
C ASP A 111 -18.95 15.20 19.45
N LEU A 112 -18.20 14.47 18.61
CA LEU A 112 -16.91 13.87 18.99
C LEU A 112 -15.95 14.92 19.56
N TYR A 113 -15.77 16.04 18.87
CA TYR A 113 -14.90 17.12 19.32
C TYR A 113 -15.39 17.73 20.64
N ALA A 114 -16.70 17.97 20.78
CA ALA A 114 -17.29 18.55 21.98
C ALA A 114 -17.11 17.63 23.21
N GLU A 115 -17.21 16.32 23.04
CA GLU A 115 -17.11 15.35 24.13
C GLU A 115 -15.66 15.00 24.49
N THR A 116 -14.79 14.87 23.49
CA THR A 116 -13.45 14.28 23.67
C THR A 116 -12.29 15.23 23.38
N GLY A 117 -12.54 16.36 22.69
CA GLY A 117 -11.50 17.24 22.15
C GLY A 117 -10.78 16.67 20.92
N ILE A 118 -11.28 15.58 20.33
CA ILE A 118 -10.69 14.92 19.15
C ILE A 118 -11.33 15.52 17.89
N ASP A 119 -10.50 16.05 17.00
CA ASP A 119 -10.93 16.60 15.70
C ASP A 119 -10.42 15.74 14.54
N LEU A 120 -11.35 15.07 13.87
CA LEU A 120 -11.07 14.14 12.77
C LEU A 120 -11.71 14.62 11.46
N GLU A 121 -11.05 14.31 10.35
CA GLU A 121 -11.60 14.48 9.00
C GLU A 121 -12.37 13.26 8.52
N ASN A 122 -11.97 12.06 8.95
CA ASN A 122 -12.65 10.80 8.67
C ASN A 122 -12.31 9.76 9.74
N ILE A 123 -13.18 8.76 9.84
CA ILE A 123 -12.94 7.54 10.61
C ILE A 123 -13.60 6.35 9.91
N VAL A 124 -12.91 5.22 9.94
CA VAL A 124 -13.34 3.93 9.39
C VAL A 124 -13.13 2.89 10.48
N TYR A 125 -14.07 1.96 10.57
CA TYR A 125 -14.02 0.82 11.47
C TYR A 125 -14.35 -0.45 10.68
N TYR A 126 -13.41 -1.39 10.66
CA TYR A 126 -13.60 -2.74 10.15
C TYR A 126 -13.48 -3.75 11.28
N LYS A 127 -14.36 -4.75 11.24
CA LYS A 127 -14.39 -5.87 12.16
C LYS A 127 -13.88 -7.11 11.43
N ASP A 128 -12.63 -7.42 11.68
CA ASP A 128 -11.94 -8.59 11.11
C ASP A 128 -11.39 -9.46 12.26
N ASP A 129 -10.21 -10.04 12.12
CA ASP A 129 -9.48 -10.69 13.20
C ASP A 129 -9.11 -9.72 14.34
N THR A 130 -9.10 -8.42 14.07
CA THR A 130 -9.04 -7.31 15.04
C THR A 130 -10.20 -6.34 14.82
N HIS A 131 -10.50 -5.53 15.83
CA HIS A 131 -11.25 -4.31 15.62
C HIS A 131 -10.29 -3.24 15.08
N TYR A 132 -10.28 -3.08 13.76
CA TYR A 132 -9.38 -2.17 13.06
C TYR A 132 -10.03 -0.81 12.87
N PHE A 133 -9.34 0.24 13.30
CA PHE A 133 -9.72 1.62 13.05
C PHE A 133 -8.64 2.32 12.23
N VAL A 134 -9.07 3.12 11.26
CA VAL A 134 -8.23 4.12 10.61
C VAL A 134 -8.94 5.46 10.62
N MET A 135 -8.22 6.50 11.01
CA MET A 135 -8.76 7.86 11.13
C MET A 135 -7.76 8.88 10.63
N THR A 136 -8.25 10.00 10.10
CA THR A 136 -7.40 11.15 9.75
C THR A 136 -7.64 12.26 10.78
N ALA A 137 -6.63 12.55 11.59
CA ALA A 137 -6.69 13.54 12.65
C ALA A 137 -6.13 14.89 12.19
N LYS A 138 -6.70 15.98 12.68
CA LYS A 138 -6.13 17.32 12.45
C LYS A 138 -4.94 17.56 13.36
N LYS A 139 -3.88 18.17 12.81
CA LYS A 139 -2.64 18.49 13.54
C LYS A 139 -2.90 19.20 14.87
N GLN A 140 -3.79 20.19 14.88
CA GLN A 140 -4.09 20.97 16.07
C GLN A 140 -4.67 20.12 17.21
N SER A 141 -5.57 19.19 16.89
CA SER A 141 -6.13 18.26 17.87
C SER A 141 -5.06 17.33 18.46
N LEU A 142 -4.10 16.88 17.65
CA LEU A 142 -3.01 16.04 18.13
C LEU A 142 -2.05 16.80 19.07
N LEU A 143 -1.80 18.08 18.80
CA LEU A 143 -1.01 18.95 19.67
C LEU A 143 -1.74 19.21 21.00
N GLU A 144 -3.02 19.56 20.94
CA GLU A 144 -3.84 19.85 22.14
C GLU A 144 -4.02 18.63 23.04
N LYS A 145 -4.10 17.42 22.45
CA LYS A 145 -4.18 16.16 23.17
C LYS A 145 -2.81 15.63 23.60
N GLY A 146 -1.73 16.37 23.34
CA GLY A 146 -0.37 16.01 23.72
C GLY A 146 0.17 14.78 23.00
N VAL A 147 -0.44 14.35 21.90
CA VAL A 147 0.05 13.25 21.05
C VAL A 147 1.31 13.69 20.32
N ILE A 148 1.30 14.92 19.79
CA ILE A 148 2.47 15.56 19.19
C ILE A 148 3.05 16.53 20.23
N LEU A 149 4.35 16.39 20.52
CA LEU A 149 5.02 17.17 21.58
C LEU A 149 5.35 18.60 21.12
N ASN A 150 5.86 18.76 19.90
CA ASN A 150 6.26 20.05 19.34
C ASN A 150 5.71 20.24 17.92
N ASP A 151 5.27 21.46 17.61
CA ASP A 151 4.79 21.82 16.28
C ASP A 151 5.97 22.16 15.34
N TYR A 152 6.40 21.19 14.54
CA TYR A 152 7.41 21.37 13.51
C TYR A 152 6.79 21.62 12.13
N ALA A 153 7.38 22.54 11.37
CA ALA A 153 6.95 22.81 9.99
C ALA A 153 7.23 21.67 9.02
N ASP A 154 8.31 20.91 9.26
CA ASP A 154 8.65 19.73 8.48
C ASP A 154 7.85 18.51 8.95
N THR A 155 7.12 17.86 8.04
CA THR A 155 6.21 16.75 8.37
C THR A 155 6.95 15.50 8.84
N ALA A 156 8.12 15.20 8.27
CA ALA A 156 8.92 14.06 8.69
C ALA A 156 9.41 14.22 10.15
N ARG A 157 9.81 15.43 10.53
CA ARG A 157 10.17 15.77 11.91
C ARG A 157 8.94 15.82 12.83
N LEU A 158 7.82 16.39 12.36
CA LEU A 158 6.56 16.46 13.11
C LEU A 158 6.09 15.07 13.55
N LEU A 159 6.19 14.07 12.66
CA LEU A 159 5.74 12.69 12.88
C LEU A 159 6.88 11.73 13.24
N SER A 160 8.04 12.28 13.64
CA SER A 160 9.16 11.47 14.11
C SER A 160 8.81 10.78 15.43
N GLN A 161 9.36 9.58 15.67
CA GLN A 161 9.08 8.79 16.87
C GLN A 161 9.39 9.55 18.17
N ASP A 162 10.41 10.41 18.17
CA ASP A 162 10.81 11.20 19.34
C ASP A 162 9.87 12.39 19.61
N ASN A 163 9.02 12.76 18.65
CA ASN A 163 8.03 13.84 18.78
C ASN A 163 6.61 13.32 19.04
N ILE A 164 6.43 12.01 19.17
CA ILE A 164 5.13 11.35 19.41
C ILE A 164 5.10 10.78 20.82
N ASP A 165 4.17 11.25 21.64
CA ASP A 165 3.85 10.61 22.91
C ASP A 165 2.97 9.37 22.65
N LYS A 166 3.55 8.19 22.87
CA LYS A 166 2.87 6.91 22.60
C LYS A 166 1.67 6.66 23.50
N ASP A 167 1.66 7.15 24.74
CA ASP A 167 0.57 6.89 25.66
C ASP A 167 -0.60 7.83 25.38
N CYS A 168 -0.33 9.10 25.06
CA CYS A 168 -1.34 10.01 24.53
C CYS A 168 -1.91 9.49 23.20
N LEU A 169 -1.09 8.94 22.30
CA LEU A 169 -1.56 8.35 21.04
C LEU A 169 -2.54 7.19 21.28
N LYS A 170 -2.21 6.27 22.20
CA LYS A 170 -3.11 5.16 22.57
C LYS A 170 -4.44 5.68 23.12
N GLN A 171 -4.39 6.68 24.00
CA GLN A 171 -5.59 7.26 24.59
C GLN A 171 -6.45 7.98 23.54
N TYR A 172 -5.81 8.73 22.63
CA TYR A 172 -6.48 9.40 21.52
C TYR A 172 -7.21 8.40 20.62
N ALA A 173 -6.51 7.36 20.17
CA ALA A 173 -7.08 6.33 19.31
C ALA A 173 -8.23 5.56 19.99
N ARG A 174 -8.08 5.21 21.27
CA ARG A 174 -9.13 4.54 22.05
C ARG A 174 -10.37 5.42 22.21
N GLN A 175 -10.21 6.67 22.62
CA GLN A 175 -11.35 7.59 22.80
C GLN A 175 -12.10 7.83 21.49
N ALA A 176 -11.38 7.98 20.38
CA ALA A 176 -12.00 8.09 19.06
C ALA A 176 -12.78 6.81 18.70
N ALA A 177 -12.22 5.64 18.94
CA ALA A 177 -12.86 4.35 18.64
C ALA A 177 -14.09 4.06 19.53
N ASP A 178 -13.98 4.34 20.83
CA ASP A 178 -15.07 4.21 21.81
C ASP A 178 -16.27 5.07 21.40
N PHE A 179 -16.05 6.37 21.16
CA PHE A 179 -17.10 7.28 20.71
C PHE A 179 -17.70 6.84 19.38
N SER A 180 -16.86 6.43 18.43
CA SER A 180 -17.30 6.05 17.08
C SER A 180 -18.17 4.79 17.05
N THR A 181 -18.09 3.95 18.09
CA THR A 181 -18.89 2.73 18.21
C THR A 181 -20.01 2.86 19.24
N ASP A 182 -20.37 4.09 19.62
CA ASP A 182 -21.35 4.39 20.67
C ASP A 182 -21.04 3.64 21.98
N TYR A 183 -19.75 3.46 22.29
CA TYR A 183 -19.24 2.73 23.45
C TYR A 183 -19.73 1.27 23.55
N ASN A 184 -20.16 0.68 22.43
CA ASN A 184 -20.69 -0.70 22.41
C ASN A 184 -19.62 -1.78 22.31
N LEU A 185 -18.36 -1.43 21.99
CA LEU A 185 -17.25 -2.39 21.99
C LEU A 185 -16.77 -2.64 23.43
N PRO A 186 -16.94 -3.87 23.97
CA PRO A 186 -16.52 -4.17 25.33
C PRO A 186 -14.99 -4.32 25.39
N HIS A 187 -14.36 -3.71 26.38
CA HIS A 187 -12.95 -3.94 26.73
C HIS A 187 -11.95 -3.73 25.56
N MET A 188 -11.81 -2.48 25.10
CA MET A 188 -10.89 -2.06 24.04
C MET A 188 -9.40 -2.18 24.43
N GLU A 189 -8.90 -3.41 24.37
CA GLU A 189 -7.50 -3.78 24.55
C GLU A 189 -6.76 -3.80 23.21
N PHE A 190 -5.59 -3.16 23.14
CA PHE A 190 -4.80 -3.13 21.91
C PHE A 190 -4.28 -4.52 21.57
N ALA A 191 -4.34 -4.88 20.29
CA ALA A 191 -3.56 -5.99 19.76
C ALA A 191 -2.05 -5.70 19.87
N VAL A 192 -1.24 -6.74 19.74
CA VAL A 192 0.22 -6.64 19.86
C VAL A 192 0.85 -6.69 18.48
N ASN A 193 1.66 -5.69 18.14
CA ASN A 193 2.40 -5.65 16.87
C ASN A 193 3.64 -6.56 16.91
N HIS A 194 4.38 -6.62 15.78
CA HIS A 194 5.57 -7.47 15.64
C HIS A 194 6.74 -7.09 16.55
N TYR A 195 6.69 -5.94 17.23
CA TYR A 195 7.66 -5.51 18.24
C TYR A 195 7.21 -5.79 19.68
N GLY A 196 6.06 -6.46 19.88
CA GLY A 196 5.52 -6.70 21.22
C GLY A 196 4.86 -5.46 21.86
N GLN A 197 4.55 -4.43 21.08
CA GLN A 197 3.95 -3.17 21.55
C GLN A 197 2.47 -3.08 21.14
N SER A 198 1.71 -2.20 21.79
CA SER A 198 0.33 -1.90 21.37
C SER A 198 0.29 -1.48 19.90
N ASP A 199 -0.60 -2.10 19.13
CA ASP A 199 -0.72 -1.87 17.71
C ASP A 199 -1.52 -0.59 17.40
N VAL A 200 -0.80 0.52 17.55
CA VAL A 200 -1.24 1.87 17.16
C VAL A 200 -0.08 2.56 16.47
N ALA A 201 -0.36 3.21 15.33
CA ALA A 201 0.66 3.86 14.53
C ALA A 201 0.13 5.13 13.87
N MET A 202 1.04 6.07 13.61
CA MET A 202 0.79 7.31 12.88
C MET A 202 1.49 7.29 11.54
N PHE A 203 0.82 7.79 10.51
CA PHE A 203 1.33 7.84 9.14
C PHE A 203 1.10 9.22 8.51
N ASP A 204 2.06 9.62 7.67
CA ASP A 204 1.92 10.79 6.82
C ASP A 204 1.12 10.45 5.56
N PHE A 205 -0.07 11.04 5.42
CA PHE A 205 -0.90 10.98 4.22
C PHE A 205 -0.84 12.26 3.39
N THR A 206 0.05 13.20 3.73
CA THR A 206 0.19 14.47 3.03
C THR A 206 0.67 14.27 1.59
N SER A 207 1.56 13.31 1.39
CA SER A 207 2.19 13.03 0.11
C SER A 207 1.89 11.61 -0.33
N MET A 208 1.27 11.49 -1.50
CA MET A 208 1.11 10.22 -2.21
C MET A 208 2.00 10.20 -3.44
N TYR A 209 2.60 9.05 -3.73
CA TYR A 209 3.48 8.89 -4.87
C TYR A 209 2.86 8.00 -5.95
N ALA A 210 3.10 8.35 -7.22
CA ALA A 210 2.82 7.48 -8.36
C ALA A 210 4.02 7.46 -9.30
N ALA A 211 4.29 6.33 -9.93
CA ALA A 211 5.30 6.25 -10.98
C ALA A 211 4.88 7.08 -12.21
N GLU A 212 5.82 7.72 -12.88
CA GLU A 212 5.53 8.41 -14.15
C GLU A 212 5.16 7.44 -15.27
N ASN A 213 5.71 6.23 -15.20
CA ASN A 213 5.51 5.14 -16.15
C ASN A 213 5.38 3.82 -15.37
N ALA A 214 4.56 2.91 -15.87
CA ALA A 214 4.32 1.60 -15.25
C ALA A 214 5.32 0.52 -15.66
N CYS A 215 5.99 0.70 -16.81
CA CYS A 215 6.97 -0.26 -17.31
C CYS A 215 8.12 0.40 -18.07
N ARG A 216 9.22 -0.33 -18.24
CA ARG A 216 10.40 0.05 -19.03
C ARG A 216 11.03 -1.19 -19.64
N PHE A 217 11.69 -1.03 -20.78
CA PHE A 217 12.59 -2.03 -21.33
C PHE A 217 14.04 -1.57 -21.18
N LEU A 218 14.90 -2.50 -20.80
CA LEU A 218 16.35 -2.36 -20.86
C LEU A 218 16.90 -3.38 -21.84
N GLU A 219 17.94 -2.99 -22.59
CA GLU A 219 18.69 -3.90 -23.45
C GLU A 219 20.18 -3.66 -23.25
N ARG A 220 20.91 -4.73 -22.96
CA ARG A 220 22.37 -4.67 -22.82
C ARG A 220 22.98 -5.97 -23.31
N ASN A 221 24.00 -5.85 -24.16
CA ASN A 221 24.73 -6.99 -24.73
C ASN A 221 23.81 -8.06 -25.36
N GLY A 222 22.73 -7.62 -26.02
CA GLY A 222 21.74 -8.50 -26.67
C GLY A 222 20.70 -9.12 -25.73
N HIS A 223 20.73 -8.82 -24.43
CA HIS A 223 19.75 -9.31 -23.46
C HIS A 223 18.73 -8.24 -23.12
N LYS A 224 17.45 -8.53 -23.37
CA LYS A 224 16.31 -7.64 -23.08
C LYS A 224 15.71 -7.97 -21.72
N LEU A 225 15.33 -6.93 -20.98
CA LEU A 225 14.65 -7.01 -19.70
C LEU A 225 13.39 -6.14 -19.74
N LEU A 226 12.23 -6.74 -19.45
CA LEU A 226 11.01 -6.02 -19.14
C LEU A 226 10.95 -5.75 -17.64
N MET A 227 10.96 -4.48 -17.25
CA MET A 227 10.72 -4.05 -15.87
C MET A 227 9.31 -3.45 -15.77
N THR A 228 8.52 -3.84 -14.77
CA THR A 228 7.19 -3.24 -14.52
C THR A 228 6.89 -3.12 -13.04
N LEU A 229 6.07 -2.13 -12.67
CA LEU A 229 5.65 -1.88 -11.30
C LEU A 229 4.19 -2.30 -11.11
N VAL A 230 3.86 -2.78 -9.91
CA VAL A 230 2.51 -3.14 -9.48
C VAL A 230 2.26 -2.67 -8.04
N GLY A 231 0.99 -2.61 -7.63
CA GLY A 231 0.60 -2.26 -6.26
C GLY A 231 1.04 -0.85 -5.87
N ASP A 232 1.38 -0.69 -4.59
CA ASP A 232 1.81 0.58 -4.00
C ASP A 232 3.13 1.07 -4.62
N SER A 233 3.96 0.16 -5.15
CA SER A 233 5.15 0.53 -5.93
C SER A 233 4.78 1.16 -7.26
N LEU A 234 3.55 1.07 -7.76
CA LEU A 234 3.10 1.77 -8.95
C LEU A 234 2.33 3.05 -8.59
N LEU A 235 1.35 2.92 -7.70
CA LEU A 235 0.42 3.97 -7.31
C LEU A 235 0.03 3.81 -5.84
N GLU A 236 0.50 4.70 -4.98
CA GLU A 236 0.15 4.65 -3.56
C GLU A 236 -1.35 4.93 -3.35
N PRO A 237 -2.05 4.08 -2.57
CA PRO A 237 -3.46 4.28 -2.29
C PRO A 237 -3.69 5.23 -1.12
N PHE A 238 -4.77 6.01 -1.19
CA PHE A 238 -5.33 6.67 -0.01
C PHE A 238 -6.21 5.66 0.73
N TRP A 239 -5.71 5.09 1.84
CA TRP A 239 -6.34 3.96 2.54
C TRP A 239 -7.83 4.17 2.86
N PRO A 240 -8.31 5.37 3.27
CA PRO A 240 -9.73 5.60 3.55
C PRO A 240 -10.65 5.40 2.35
N THR A 241 -10.14 5.39 1.11
CA THR A 241 -10.94 5.08 -0.09
C THR A 241 -11.07 3.58 -0.39
N GLY A 242 -10.33 2.72 0.33
CA GLY A 242 -10.36 1.27 0.12
C GLY A 242 -9.85 0.80 -1.25
N SER A 243 -9.14 1.65 -2.00
CA SER A 243 -8.78 1.38 -3.40
C SER A 243 -7.49 0.57 -3.61
N GLY A 244 -6.69 0.36 -2.55
CA GLY A 244 -5.36 -0.26 -2.62
C GLY A 244 -5.37 -1.66 -3.21
N CYS A 245 -6.08 -2.61 -2.58
CA CYS A 245 -6.13 -3.99 -3.06
C CYS A 245 -6.69 -4.09 -4.49
N ALA A 246 -7.78 -3.38 -4.79
CA ALA A 246 -8.40 -3.41 -6.11
C ALA A 246 -7.44 -2.92 -7.21
N ARG A 247 -6.82 -1.75 -7.02
CA ARG A 247 -5.85 -1.20 -7.99
C ARG A 247 -4.56 -2.02 -8.05
N GLY A 248 -4.12 -2.58 -6.94
CA GLY A 248 -2.99 -3.51 -6.89
C GLY A 248 -3.24 -4.75 -7.75
N PHE A 249 -4.41 -5.37 -7.63
CA PHE A 249 -4.80 -6.51 -8.46
C PHE A 249 -4.93 -6.14 -9.93
N LEU A 250 -5.59 -5.03 -10.27
CA LEU A 250 -5.67 -4.55 -11.66
C LEU A 250 -4.28 -4.33 -12.25
N SER A 251 -3.40 -3.61 -11.54
CA SER A 251 -2.03 -3.39 -12.01
C SER A 251 -1.22 -4.68 -12.18
N SER A 252 -1.49 -5.71 -11.36
CA SER A 252 -0.87 -7.02 -11.46
C SER A 252 -1.37 -7.78 -12.69
N MET A 253 -2.68 -7.73 -12.98
CA MET A 253 -3.25 -8.29 -14.20
C MET A 253 -2.70 -7.60 -15.45
N ASP A 254 -2.57 -6.27 -15.41
CA ASP A 254 -1.97 -5.46 -16.50
C ASP A 254 -0.49 -5.80 -16.71
N ALA A 255 0.26 -6.06 -15.64
CA ALA A 255 1.65 -6.52 -15.73
C ALA A 255 1.73 -7.91 -16.37
N CYS A 256 0.89 -8.85 -15.96
CA CYS A 256 0.81 -10.17 -16.57
C CYS A 256 0.41 -10.09 -18.05
N TRP A 257 -0.49 -9.16 -18.41
CA TRP A 257 -0.84 -8.87 -19.81
C TRP A 257 0.38 -8.41 -20.62
N ALA A 258 1.15 -7.45 -20.10
CA ALA A 258 2.36 -6.97 -20.78
C ALA A 258 3.41 -8.08 -20.94
N VAL A 259 3.62 -8.91 -19.90
CA VAL A 259 4.51 -10.07 -19.95
C VAL A 259 4.06 -11.07 -21.02
N ARG A 260 2.77 -11.40 -21.08
CA ARG A 260 2.19 -12.27 -22.11
C ARG A 260 2.40 -11.70 -23.52
N SER A 261 2.03 -10.43 -23.73
CA SER A 261 2.13 -9.77 -25.04
C SER A 261 3.57 -9.78 -25.55
N TRP A 262 4.55 -9.57 -24.65
CA TRP A 262 5.95 -9.71 -24.99
C TRP A 262 6.39 -11.16 -25.26
N ALA A 263 6.09 -12.08 -24.35
CA ALA A 263 6.53 -13.47 -24.43
C ALA A 263 5.93 -14.23 -25.64
N SER A 264 4.72 -13.84 -26.07
CA SER A 264 4.08 -14.39 -27.27
C SER A 264 4.72 -13.93 -28.58
N GLY A 265 5.58 -12.91 -28.56
CA GLY A 265 6.18 -12.31 -29.75
C GLY A 265 5.18 -11.53 -30.62
N ILE A 266 3.92 -11.38 -30.18
CA ILE A 266 2.89 -10.62 -30.90
C ILE A 266 3.25 -9.14 -30.94
N LEU A 267 3.73 -8.60 -29.81
CA LEU A 267 4.11 -7.19 -29.69
C LEU A 267 5.63 -7.06 -29.52
N ASN A 268 6.20 -6.08 -30.21
CA ASN A 268 7.58 -5.66 -30.00
C ASN A 268 7.68 -4.82 -28.69
N PRO A 269 8.90 -4.60 -28.15
CA PRO A 269 9.07 -3.89 -26.89
C PRO A 269 8.38 -2.52 -26.81
N LEU A 270 8.38 -1.74 -27.89
CA LEU A 270 7.74 -0.42 -27.90
C LEU A 270 6.21 -0.51 -27.88
N GLU A 271 5.64 -1.52 -28.53
CA GLU A 271 4.19 -1.76 -28.53
C GLU A 271 3.72 -2.22 -27.14
N VAL A 272 4.48 -3.10 -26.48
CA VAL A 272 4.20 -3.52 -25.10
C VAL A 272 4.23 -2.32 -24.15
N LEU A 273 5.22 -1.42 -24.28
CA LEU A 273 5.26 -0.18 -23.51
C LEU A 273 4.03 0.68 -23.78
N ALA A 274 3.71 0.94 -25.04
CA ALA A 274 2.59 1.80 -25.43
C ALA A 274 1.26 1.30 -24.88
N GLU A 275 1.02 -0.02 -24.97
CA GLU A 275 -0.18 -0.66 -24.44
C GLU A 275 -0.25 -0.57 -22.91
N ARG A 276 0.82 -0.97 -22.21
CA ARG A 276 0.88 -0.97 -20.75
C ARG A 276 0.71 0.44 -20.16
N GLU A 277 1.32 1.45 -20.78
CA GLU A 277 1.15 2.85 -20.37
C GLU A 277 -0.24 3.40 -20.69
N SER A 278 -0.88 2.95 -21.78
CA SER A 278 -2.27 3.33 -22.10
C SER A 278 -3.24 2.82 -21.04
N ILE A 279 -3.06 1.60 -20.57
CA ILE A 279 -3.86 1.02 -19.47
C ILE A 279 -3.53 1.71 -18.14
N TYR A 280 -2.26 2.01 -17.86
CA TYR A 280 -1.86 2.67 -16.62
C TYR A 280 -2.56 4.03 -16.42
N ARG A 281 -2.76 4.82 -17.49
CA ARG A 281 -3.40 6.14 -17.43
C ARG A 281 -4.79 6.13 -16.80
N ILE A 282 -5.52 5.02 -16.90
CA ILE A 282 -6.88 4.92 -16.34
C ILE A 282 -6.92 4.34 -14.92
N LEU A 283 -5.82 3.76 -14.42
CA LEU A 283 -5.77 3.06 -13.13
C LEU A 283 -6.19 3.97 -11.96
N GLY A 284 -5.71 5.21 -11.93
CA GLY A 284 -6.06 6.17 -10.87
C GLY A 284 -7.53 6.59 -10.86
N GLN A 285 -8.28 6.33 -11.94
CA GLN A 285 -9.68 6.72 -12.13
C GLN A 285 -10.66 5.55 -11.96
N THR A 286 -10.16 4.32 -11.75
CA THR A 286 -11.01 3.16 -11.56
C THR A 286 -11.84 3.30 -10.28
N ASN A 287 -13.14 3.02 -10.39
CA ASN A 287 -14.10 3.00 -9.29
C ASN A 287 -15.17 1.94 -9.56
N LEU A 288 -15.87 1.51 -8.50
CA LEU A 288 -16.93 0.48 -8.57
C LEU A 288 -18.23 0.99 -9.22
N HIS A 289 -18.42 2.31 -9.33
CA HIS A 289 -19.70 2.92 -9.70
C HIS A 289 -19.92 3.06 -11.21
N ARG A 290 -18.97 2.64 -12.05
CA ARG A 290 -19.06 2.90 -13.49
C ARG A 290 -19.95 1.93 -14.27
N ASP A 291 -20.32 0.75 -13.76
CA ASP A 291 -21.23 -0.12 -14.50
C ASP A 291 -21.98 -1.17 -13.64
N PRO A 292 -23.31 -1.04 -13.42
CA PRO A 292 -24.12 -2.08 -12.78
C PRO A 292 -24.26 -3.37 -13.61
N HIS A 293 -23.77 -3.40 -14.85
CA HIS A 293 -23.72 -4.60 -15.71
C HIS A 293 -22.34 -5.26 -15.77
N CYS A 294 -21.37 -4.83 -14.95
CA CYS A 294 -20.08 -5.50 -14.84
C CYS A 294 -20.28 -6.93 -14.30
N LEU A 295 -20.18 -7.92 -15.19
CA LEU A 295 -20.13 -9.33 -14.83
C LEU A 295 -18.72 -9.65 -14.33
N TYR A 296 -18.53 -9.60 -13.01
CA TYR A 296 -17.25 -9.95 -12.37
C TYR A 296 -16.77 -11.37 -12.71
N SER A 297 -17.68 -12.27 -13.09
CA SER A 297 -17.35 -13.61 -13.60
C SER A 297 -16.50 -13.60 -14.88
N ASN A 298 -16.46 -12.48 -15.60
CA ASN A 298 -15.74 -12.31 -16.86
C ASN A 298 -14.47 -11.48 -16.68
N TYR A 299 -13.96 -11.33 -15.46
CA TYR A 299 -12.64 -10.72 -15.24
C TYR A 299 -11.57 -11.77 -15.49
N TYR A 300 -10.80 -11.57 -16.57
CA TYR A 300 -9.68 -12.43 -16.93
C TYR A 300 -8.60 -11.63 -17.64
N ILE A 301 -7.38 -12.15 -17.60
CA ILE A 301 -6.32 -11.76 -18.55
C ILE A 301 -6.71 -12.44 -19.86
N ASN A 302 -6.86 -11.71 -20.96
CA ASN A 302 -7.41 -12.22 -22.24
C ASN A 302 -6.49 -13.26 -22.92
N ILE A 303 -6.54 -14.50 -22.44
CA ILE A 303 -5.77 -15.61 -22.96
C ILE A 303 -6.60 -16.25 -24.10
N PRO A 304 -6.03 -16.44 -25.30
CA PRO A 304 -6.71 -17.05 -26.45
C PRO A 304 -7.09 -18.51 -26.20
#